data_AF-A0A5C6BS12-F1
#
_entry.id   AF-A0A5C6BS12-F1
#
_cell.length_a   1.000
_cell.length_b   1.000
_cell.length_c   1.000
_cell.angle_alpha   90.00
_cell.angle_beta   90.00
_cell.angle_gamma   90.00
#
_symmetry.space_group_name_H-M   'P 1'
#
loop_
_entity.id
_entity.type
_entity.pdbx_description
1 polymer ?
#
loop_
_entity_poly.entity_id
_entity_poly.type
_entity_poly.pdbx_seq_one_letter_code
_entity_poly.pdbx_strand_id
1 'polypeptide(L)'
;MTDLALPADTVQFYNDGPEFPTTPLLLKAEQAYREGFATTASAAASWKRVDEDMIEEMWRSRRAVRRKAEILVPSAELFDRPDMDSEQIVYRAGHDVEAARARGKVHGLEFARQCWDELEAEGVSKVLIGPLVLAP
;
A
#
# COMPACT_ATOMS: atom_id res chain seq x y z
N MET A 1 -16.59 -23.52 -13.24
CA MET A 1 -16.35 -22.24 -12.55
C MET A 1 -17.67 -21.84 -11.93
N THR A 2 -17.72 -21.62 -10.63
CA THR A 2 -18.89 -21.00 -10.00
C THR A 2 -18.88 -19.53 -10.41
N ASP A 3 -19.91 -19.06 -11.11
CA ASP A 3 -20.03 -17.63 -11.40
C ASP A 3 -20.25 -16.90 -10.07
N LEU A 4 -19.33 -16.00 -9.72
CA LEU A 4 -19.46 -15.16 -8.54
C LEU A 4 -20.44 -14.03 -8.84
N ALA A 5 -21.51 -13.91 -8.05
CA ALA A 5 -22.44 -12.79 -8.14
C ALA A 5 -21.89 -11.60 -7.36
N LEU A 6 -20.87 -10.92 -7.93
CA LEU A 6 -20.32 -9.71 -7.32
C LEU A 6 -21.40 -8.61 -7.26
N PRO A 7 -21.56 -7.93 -6.11
CA PRO A 7 -22.40 -6.74 -6.05
C PRO A 7 -21.96 -5.70 -7.09
N ALA A 8 -22.90 -4.89 -7.56
CA ALA A 8 -22.60 -3.79 -8.46
C ALA A 8 -21.51 -2.86 -7.88
N ASP A 9 -20.65 -2.32 -8.74
CA ASP A 9 -19.54 -1.44 -8.37
C ASP A 9 -18.55 -2.07 -7.37
N THR A 10 -18.41 -3.41 -7.39
CA THR A 10 -17.39 -4.12 -6.60
C THR A 10 -16.46 -4.95 -7.47
N VAL A 11 -15.28 -5.23 -6.92
CA VAL A 11 -14.28 -6.14 -7.47
C VAL A 11 -13.86 -7.13 -6.40
N GLN A 12 -13.52 -8.35 -6.81
CA GLN A 12 -13.15 -9.42 -5.89
C GLN A 12 -11.83 -9.15 -5.17
N PHE A 13 -10.85 -8.58 -5.87
CA PHE A 13 -9.49 -8.44 -5.37
C PHE A 13 -9.16 -6.98 -5.06
N TYR A 14 -8.40 -6.79 -3.98
CA TYR A 14 -7.80 -5.51 -3.68
C TYR A 14 -6.60 -5.33 -4.62
N ASN A 15 -6.70 -4.38 -5.54
CA ASN A 15 -5.61 -4.08 -6.44
C ASN A 15 -4.80 -2.90 -5.90
N ASP A 16 -3.72 -3.24 -5.22
CA ASP A 16 -2.61 -2.33 -4.96
C ASP A 16 -1.32 -2.88 -5.58
N GLY A 17 -1.40 -3.70 -6.63
CA GLY A 17 -0.32 -4.51 -7.19
C GLY A 17 0.57 -3.78 -8.20
N PRO A 18 1.79 -4.28 -8.49
CA PRO A 18 2.73 -3.67 -9.43
C PRO A 18 2.51 -4.18 -10.87
N GLU A 19 1.26 -4.44 -11.25
CA GLU A 19 0.97 -4.92 -12.61
C GLU A 19 1.45 -3.91 -13.66
N PHE A 20 1.96 -4.42 -14.78
CA PHE A 20 2.36 -3.55 -15.89
C PHE A 20 1.15 -2.71 -16.32
N PRO A 21 1.28 -1.37 -16.38
CA PRO A 21 0.15 -0.50 -16.57
C PRO A 21 -0.29 -0.47 -18.04
N THR A 22 -1.09 -1.46 -18.42
CA THR A 22 -1.59 -1.68 -19.78
C THR A 22 -2.94 -1.01 -20.05
N THR A 23 -3.61 -0.51 -19.00
CA THR A 23 -4.90 0.18 -19.09
C THR A 23 -4.81 1.60 -18.56
N PRO A 24 -5.72 2.52 -18.96
CA PRO A 24 -5.76 3.88 -18.40
C PRO A 24 -5.90 3.92 -16.88
N LEU A 25 -6.62 2.97 -16.28
CA LEU A 25 -6.76 2.88 -14.82
C LEU A 25 -5.44 2.49 -14.16
N LEU A 26 -4.76 1.47 -14.71
CA LEU A 26 -3.46 1.04 -14.18
C LEU A 26 -2.38 2.12 -14.37
N LEU A 27 -2.40 2.88 -15.47
CA LEU A 27 -1.50 4.03 -15.66
C LEU A 27 -1.71 5.11 -14.59
N LYS A 28 -2.98 5.42 -14.25
CA LYS A 28 -3.30 6.36 -13.17
C LYS A 28 -2.86 5.84 -11.80
N ALA A 29 -3.06 4.55 -11.54
CA ALA A 29 -2.63 3.91 -10.30
C ALA A 29 -1.10 3.95 -10.15
N GLU A 30 -0.37 3.62 -11.21
CA GLU A 30 1.10 3.70 -11.24
C GLU A 30 1.60 5.13 -11.04
N GLN A 31 0.99 6.12 -11.69
CA GLN A 31 1.32 7.52 -11.46
C GLN A 31 1.11 7.91 -9.98
N ALA A 32 -0.05 7.55 -9.41
CA ALA A 32 -0.37 7.88 -8.03
C ALA A 32 0.56 7.17 -7.02
N TYR A 33 0.99 5.95 -7.34
CA TYR A 33 2.02 5.23 -6.61
C TYR A 33 3.36 5.98 -6.64
N ARG A 34 3.84 6.39 -7.82
CA ARG A 34 5.11 7.14 -7.95
C ARG A 34 5.07 8.48 -7.22
N GLU A 35 3.95 9.20 -7.30
CA GLU A 35 3.72 10.43 -6.54
C GLU A 35 3.80 10.19 -5.03
N GLY A 36 3.13 9.13 -4.55
CA GLY A 36 3.17 8.72 -3.15
C GLY A 36 4.59 8.38 -2.69
N PHE A 37 5.30 7.56 -3.47
CA PHE A 37 6.69 7.17 -3.22
C PHE A 37 7.61 8.39 -3.16
N ALA A 38 7.58 9.24 -4.19
CA ALA A 38 8.45 10.40 -4.27
C ALA A 38 8.23 11.35 -3.09
N THR A 39 6.97 11.57 -2.69
CA THR A 39 6.62 12.43 -1.54
C THR A 39 7.32 11.96 -0.26
N THR A 40 7.22 10.68 0.06
CA THR A 40 7.79 10.12 1.29
C THR A 40 9.28 9.88 1.21
N ALA A 41 9.81 9.48 0.04
CA ALA A 41 11.23 9.32 -0.17
C ALA A 41 11.97 10.67 -0.02
N SER A 42 11.40 11.75 -0.53
CA SER A 42 11.94 13.11 -0.32
C SER A 42 11.92 13.53 1.14
N ALA A 43 10.90 13.13 1.92
CA ALA A 43 10.90 13.37 3.36
C ALA A 43 12.02 12.57 4.07
N ALA A 44 12.16 11.30 3.72
CA ALA A 44 13.18 10.41 4.27
C ALA A 44 14.63 10.84 3.94
N ALA A 45 14.84 11.52 2.81
CA ALA A 45 16.15 12.05 2.43
C ALA A 45 16.74 13.04 3.46
N SER A 46 15.94 13.58 4.37
CA SER A 46 16.37 14.50 5.43
C SER A 46 16.55 13.83 6.80
N TRP A 47 16.39 12.51 6.89
CA TRP A 47 16.42 11.78 8.15
C TRP A 47 17.80 11.78 8.81
N LYS A 48 17.84 12.26 10.06
CA LYS A 48 19.01 12.11 10.94
C LYS A 48 19.03 10.75 11.66
N ARG A 49 17.87 10.11 11.73
CA ARG A 49 17.57 8.76 12.21
C ARG A 49 16.29 8.30 11.52
N VAL A 50 16.06 6.99 11.44
CA VAL A 50 14.77 6.44 10.98
C VAL A 50 13.63 7.05 11.79
N ASP A 51 12.60 7.53 11.09
CA ASP A 51 11.39 8.08 11.69
C ASP A 51 10.31 6.98 11.77
N GLU A 52 10.36 6.19 12.85
CA GLU A 52 9.44 5.08 13.08
C GLU A 52 7.98 5.54 13.24
N ASP A 53 7.77 6.74 13.79
CA ASP A 53 6.43 7.30 13.98
C ASP A 53 5.79 7.63 12.63
N MET A 54 6.56 8.21 11.70
CA MET A 54 6.11 8.49 10.34
C MET A 54 5.82 7.20 9.56
N ILE A 55 6.66 6.16 9.72
CA ILE A 55 6.44 4.84 9.11
C ILE A 55 5.11 4.24 9.59
N GLU A 56 4.90 4.18 10.91
CA GLU A 56 3.68 3.63 11.49
C GLU A 56 2.44 4.46 11.14
N GLU A 57 2.57 5.78 11.00
CA GLU A 57 1.51 6.63 10.46
C GLU A 57 1.13 6.26 9.03
N MET A 58 2.11 6.09 8.13
CA MET A 58 1.84 5.72 6.73
C MET A 58 1.23 4.32 6.63
N TRP A 59 1.66 3.38 7.47
CA TRP A 59 1.03 2.07 7.57
C TRP A 59 -0.42 2.14 8.08
N ARG A 60 -0.70 2.93 9.13
CA ARG A 60 -2.06 3.18 9.61
C ARG A 60 -2.93 3.78 8.50
N SER A 61 -2.38 4.74 7.76
CA SER A 61 -3.06 5.35 6.61
C SER A 61 -3.39 4.34 5.52
N ARG A 62 -2.42 3.50 5.11
CA ARG A 62 -2.65 2.41 4.13
C ARG A 62 -3.72 1.42 4.60
N ARG A 63 -3.69 1.00 5.87
CA ARG A 63 -4.74 0.15 6.46
C ARG A 63 -6.11 0.84 6.46
N ALA A 64 -6.17 2.15 6.67
CA ALA A 64 -7.42 2.91 6.60
C ALA A 64 -7.97 2.99 5.17
N VAL A 65 -7.12 3.19 4.17
CA VAL A 65 -7.52 3.17 2.75
C VAL A 65 -8.12 1.81 2.36
N ARG A 66 -7.46 0.71 2.75
CA ARG A 66 -8.00 -0.63 2.51
C ARG A 66 -9.36 -0.83 3.17
N ARG A 67 -9.50 -0.51 4.46
CA ARG A 67 -10.78 -0.64 5.18
C ARG A 67 -11.91 0.19 4.58
N LYS A 68 -11.60 1.36 4.02
CA LYS A 68 -12.57 2.18 3.27
C LYS A 68 -13.01 1.55 1.96
N ALA A 69 -12.21 0.66 1.37
CA ALA A 69 -12.54 -0.04 0.15
C ALA A 69 -13.32 -1.34 0.42
N GLU A 70 -13.11 -2.00 1.57
CA GLU A 70 -13.75 -3.26 1.95
C GLU A 70 -15.28 -3.16 2.06
N ILE A 71 -15.97 -4.16 1.52
CA ILE A 71 -17.41 -4.41 1.62
C ILE A 71 -17.58 -5.86 2.08
N LEU A 72 -18.38 -6.05 3.13
CA LEU A 72 -18.80 -7.38 3.60
C LEU A 72 -20.04 -7.81 2.82
N VAL A 73 -19.98 -8.99 2.22
CA VAL A 73 -21.06 -9.58 1.42
C VAL A 73 -21.36 -10.97 1.96
N PRO A 74 -22.63 -11.32 2.20
CA PRO A 74 -22.98 -12.68 2.59
C PRO A 74 -22.47 -13.70 1.57
N SER A 75 -21.83 -14.76 2.04
CA SER A 75 -21.34 -15.84 1.18
C SER A 75 -22.48 -16.51 0.42
N ALA A 76 -23.66 -16.58 1.03
CA ALA A 76 -24.86 -17.10 0.39
C ALA A 76 -25.23 -16.33 -0.88
N GLU A 77 -25.08 -15.00 -0.86
CA GLU A 77 -25.33 -14.14 -2.02
C GLU A 77 -24.19 -14.26 -3.04
N LEU A 78 -22.94 -14.21 -2.59
CA LEU A 78 -21.78 -14.22 -3.49
C LEU A 78 -21.63 -15.54 -4.27
N PHE A 79 -21.95 -16.68 -3.63
CA PHE A 79 -21.79 -18.02 -4.19
C PHE A 79 -23.10 -18.69 -4.60
N ASP A 80 -24.24 -18.00 -4.49
CA ASP A 80 -25.59 -18.56 -4.73
C ASP A 80 -25.85 -19.86 -3.94
N ARG A 81 -25.52 -19.82 -2.63
CA ARG A 81 -25.47 -20.99 -1.73
C ARG A 81 -26.14 -20.67 -0.39
N PRO A 82 -27.46 -20.91 -0.26
CA PRO A 82 -28.24 -20.45 0.89
C PRO A 82 -27.85 -21.11 2.22
N ASP A 83 -27.05 -22.17 2.21
CA ASP A 83 -26.55 -22.88 3.39
C ASP A 83 -25.29 -22.26 4.01
N MET A 84 -24.72 -21.21 3.40
CA MET A 84 -23.52 -20.55 3.89
C MET A 84 -23.82 -19.39 4.84
N ASP A 85 -23.33 -19.49 6.08
CA ASP A 85 -23.52 -18.50 7.16
C ASP A 85 -22.22 -17.76 7.48
N SER A 86 -21.56 -17.22 6.45
CA SER A 86 -20.34 -16.43 6.61
C SER A 86 -20.31 -15.24 5.67
N GLU A 87 -19.46 -14.26 5.95
CA GLU A 87 -19.24 -13.10 5.08
C GLU A 87 -17.96 -13.26 4.24
N GLN A 88 -17.98 -12.66 3.06
CA GLN A 88 -16.82 -12.48 2.19
C GLN A 88 -16.47 -11.00 2.10
N ILE A 89 -15.18 -10.72 1.94
CA ILE A 89 -14.70 -9.37 1.67
C ILE A 89 -14.56 -9.21 0.16
N VAL A 90 -15.27 -8.22 -0.38
CA VAL A 90 -15.01 -7.65 -1.71
C VAL A 90 -14.60 -6.19 -1.56
N TYR A 91 -14.22 -5.54 -2.65
CA TYR A 91 -13.74 -4.16 -2.62
C TYR A 91 -14.52 -3.26 -3.56
N ARG A 92 -14.72 -2.00 -3.18
CA ARG A 92 -15.31 -0.97 -4.05
C ARG A 92 -14.49 -0.84 -5.34
N ALA A 93 -15.14 -0.84 -6.49
CA ALA A 93 -14.49 -0.53 -7.76
C ALA A 93 -13.89 0.89 -7.73
N GLY A 94 -12.72 1.07 -8.36
CA GLY A 94 -12.03 2.36 -8.42
C GLY A 94 -11.16 2.71 -7.19
N HIS A 95 -11.00 1.78 -6.23
CA HIS A 95 -10.09 1.96 -5.10
C HIS A 95 -8.61 1.99 -5.50
N ASP A 96 -8.27 1.51 -6.69
CA ASP A 96 -6.93 1.21 -7.19
C ASP A 96 -5.98 2.40 -7.05
N VAL A 97 -6.45 3.61 -7.38
CA VAL A 97 -5.61 4.83 -7.37
C VAL A 97 -5.25 5.25 -5.95
N GLU A 98 -6.22 5.24 -5.03
CA GLU A 98 -5.97 5.57 -3.62
C GLU A 98 -5.10 4.51 -2.95
N ALA A 99 -5.37 3.24 -3.24
CA ALA A 99 -4.61 2.08 -2.78
C ALA A 99 -3.14 2.16 -3.23
N ALA A 100 -2.91 2.38 -4.52
CA ALA A 100 -1.58 2.50 -5.10
C ALA A 100 -0.81 3.70 -4.52
N ARG A 101 -1.46 4.84 -4.33
CA ARG A 101 -0.86 6.01 -3.66
C ARG A 101 -0.45 5.71 -2.22
N ALA A 102 -1.32 5.08 -1.45
CA ALA A 102 -1.04 4.71 -0.06
C ALA A 102 0.11 3.71 0.04
N ARG A 103 0.16 2.72 -0.87
CA ARG A 103 1.30 1.82 -1.01
C ARG A 103 2.60 2.57 -1.33
N GLY A 104 2.56 3.52 -2.28
CA GLY A 104 3.72 4.32 -2.67
C GLY A 104 4.33 5.05 -1.46
N LYS A 105 3.49 5.68 -0.65
CA LYS A 105 3.92 6.37 0.58
C LYS A 105 4.61 5.44 1.57
N VAL A 106 4.02 4.26 1.85
CA VAL A 106 4.63 3.28 2.74
C VAL A 106 5.97 2.81 2.18
N HIS A 107 6.01 2.48 0.88
CA HIS A 107 7.22 1.96 0.24
C HIS A 107 8.38 2.98 0.29
N GLY A 108 8.13 4.27 0.06
CA GLY A 108 9.19 5.28 0.11
C GLY A 108 9.89 5.33 1.48
N LEU A 109 9.16 5.17 2.58
CA LEU A 109 9.73 5.17 3.93
C LEU A 109 10.36 3.83 4.30
N GLU A 110 9.70 2.71 3.98
CA GLU A 110 10.23 1.36 4.23
C GLU A 110 11.52 1.09 3.45
N PHE A 111 11.60 1.58 2.21
CA PHE A 111 12.81 1.48 1.41
C PHE A 111 13.97 2.24 2.09
N ALA A 112 13.71 3.46 2.58
CA ALA A 112 14.72 4.21 3.32
C ALA A 112 15.13 3.48 4.61
N ARG A 113 14.18 2.95 5.39
CA ARG A 113 14.48 2.13 6.58
C ARG A 113 15.34 0.91 6.22
N GLN A 114 15.01 0.21 5.14
CA GLN A 114 15.80 -0.93 4.67
C GLN A 114 17.24 -0.52 4.34
N CYS A 115 17.46 0.60 3.64
CA CYS A 115 18.82 1.09 3.37
C CYS A 115 19.59 1.39 4.67
N TRP A 116 18.92 1.91 5.70
CA TRP A 116 19.53 2.13 7.01
C TRP A 116 19.91 0.81 7.70
N ASP A 117 19.03 -0.19 7.66
CA ASP A 117 19.28 -1.51 8.23
C ASP A 117 20.43 -2.22 7.49
N GLU A 118 20.53 -2.06 6.16
CA GLU A 118 21.64 -2.59 5.36
C GLU A 118 22.98 -1.93 5.71
N LEU A 119 23.02 -0.61 5.88
CA LEU A 119 24.22 0.10 6.33
C LEU A 119 24.66 -0.33 7.74
N GLU A 120 23.70 -0.53 8.65
CA GLU A 120 24.01 -1.08 9.98
C GLU A 120 24.61 -2.49 9.89
N ALA A 121 24.04 -3.35 9.05
CA ALA A 121 24.54 -4.72 8.87
C ALA A 121 25.98 -4.75 8.34
N GLU A 122 26.38 -3.75 7.55
CA GLU A 122 27.76 -3.54 7.08
C GLU A 122 28.68 -2.87 8.12
N GLY A 123 28.19 -2.65 9.35
CA GLY A 123 28.96 -2.13 10.47
C GLY A 123 28.95 -0.60 10.62
N VAL A 124 28.14 0.12 9.84
CA VAL A 124 27.96 1.56 10.02
C VAL A 124 27.03 1.82 11.21
N SER A 125 27.55 2.44 12.26
CA SER A 125 26.75 2.78 13.43
C SER A 125 25.52 3.63 13.05
N LYS A 126 24.31 3.25 13.52
CA LYS A 126 23.06 3.98 13.23
C LYS A 126 23.15 5.47 13.54
N VAL A 127 23.89 5.88 14.58
CA VAL A 127 24.04 7.30 14.93
C VAL A 127 24.92 8.08 13.94
N LEU A 128 25.70 7.38 13.12
CA LEU A 128 26.58 7.98 12.11
C LEU A 128 25.96 7.98 10.70
N ILE A 129 24.99 7.10 10.41
CA ILE A 129 24.37 7.02 9.08
C ILE A 129 23.79 8.38 8.65
N GLY A 130 22.96 9.01 9.49
CA GLY A 130 22.37 10.32 9.18
C GLY A 130 23.42 11.39 8.87
N PRO A 131 24.40 11.63 9.77
CA PRO A 131 25.51 12.55 9.51
C PRO A 131 26.32 12.24 8.24
N LEU A 132 26.54 10.97 7.91
CA LEU A 132 27.31 10.56 6.73
C LEU A 132 26.52 10.79 5.42
N VAL A 133 25.23 10.48 5.41
CA VAL A 133 24.37 10.60 4.22
C VAL A 133 23.98 12.05 3.94
N LEU A 134 23.90 12.90 4.97
CA LEU A 134 23.54 14.32 4.86
C LEU A 134 24.75 15.25 4.69
N ALA A 135 25.97 14.72 4.71
CA ALA A 135 27.16 15.52 4.46
C ALA A 135 27.16 16.06 3.00
N PRO A 136 27.53 17.34 2.78
CA PRO A 136 27.53 17.96 1.45
C PRO A 136 28.60 17.39 0.51
#